data_AF-A0A365H664-F1
#
_entry.id   AF-A0A365H664-F1
#
_cell.length_a   1.000
_cell.length_b   1.000
_cell.length_c   1.000
_cell.angle_alpha   90.00
_cell.angle_beta   90.00
_cell.angle_gamma   90.00
#
_symmetry.space_group_name_H-M   'P 1'
#
loop_
_entity.id
_entity.type
_entity.pdbx_description
1 polymer ?
#
loop_
_entity_poly.entity_id
_entity_poly.type
_entity_poly.pdbx_seq_one_letter_code
_entity_poly.pdbx_strand_id
1 'polypeptide(L)'
;MDDQQVAYHTRRLQAYRDDGPICVALGRLARGQLPPLPGVLVAAVTVTVLLMSGVGEQSSPALFAPVVVLLLTGPAATHRHDGRIDWVVPPFIRAIEYGYLAVLGFAHGVSAPLVYGLIAVLAYHHYDTVYRTRQRLWPREWVFRAGLGWEGRMLLVAFAALVGALPFAYAVLAVYLGVLFGVESVTTWTRTGRGSGVMVDLEAEEEAGS
;
A
#
# COMPACT_ATOMS: atom_id res chain seq x y z
N MET A 1 23.65 -12.75 9.94
CA MET A 1 22.17 -12.78 9.83
C MET A 1 21.84 -14.00 9.01
N ASP A 2 20.98 -14.88 9.52
CA ASP A 2 20.62 -16.14 8.84
C ASP A 2 19.89 -15.86 7.52
N ASP A 3 20.15 -16.65 6.48
CA ASP A 3 19.59 -16.45 5.13
C ASP A 3 18.05 -16.52 5.14
N GLN A 4 17.47 -17.31 6.05
CA GLN A 4 16.02 -17.37 6.22
C GLN A 4 15.44 -16.09 6.80
N GLN A 5 16.17 -15.42 7.70
CA GLN A 5 15.76 -14.17 8.30
C GLN A 5 15.73 -13.04 7.26
N VAL A 6 16.75 -12.98 6.39
CA VAL A 6 16.79 -12.02 5.27
C VAL A 6 15.60 -12.23 4.33
N ALA A 7 15.37 -13.47 3.89
CA ALA A 7 14.27 -13.80 3.00
C ALA A 7 12.90 -13.46 3.60
N TYR A 8 12.73 -13.66 4.91
CA TYR A 8 11.52 -13.28 5.64
C TYR A 8 11.32 -11.76 5.68
N HIS A 9 12.35 -10.97 6.00
CA HIS A 9 12.28 -9.51 5.99
C HIS A 9 11.96 -8.95 4.60
N THR A 10 12.63 -9.46 3.56
CA THR A 10 12.38 -9.08 2.17
C THR A 10 10.91 -9.30 1.79
N ARG A 11 10.36 -10.50 2.04
CA ARG A 11 8.96 -10.79 1.71
C ARG A 11 7.99 -9.90 2.47
N ARG A 12 8.30 -9.53 3.72
CA ARG A 12 7.44 -8.63 4.52
C ARG A 12 7.40 -7.25 3.91
N LEU A 13 8.54 -6.69 3.55
CA LEU A 13 8.59 -5.36 2.92
C LEU A 13 7.88 -5.36 1.56
N GLN A 14 8.06 -6.41 0.76
CA GLN A 14 7.32 -6.57 -0.51
C GLN A 14 5.81 -6.64 -0.28
N ALA A 15 5.34 -7.38 0.74
CA ALA A 15 3.92 -7.40 1.11
C ALA A 15 3.41 -6.04 1.60
N TYR A 16 4.21 -5.28 2.35
CA TYR A 16 3.82 -3.95 2.86
C TYR A 16 3.75 -2.89 1.78
N ARG A 17 4.54 -3.06 0.70
CA ARG A 17 4.47 -2.19 -0.47
C ARG A 17 3.14 -2.33 -1.22
N ASP A 18 2.41 -3.44 -1.04
CA ASP A 18 1.12 -3.71 -1.69
C ASP A 18 1.12 -3.36 -3.19
N ASP A 19 2.20 -3.77 -3.87
CA ASP A 19 2.40 -3.53 -5.30
C ASP A 19 1.44 -4.41 -6.11
N GLY A 20 0.71 -3.79 -7.04
CA GLY A 20 -0.13 -4.50 -7.97
C GLY A 20 0.65 -5.06 -9.17
N PRO A 21 -0.07 -5.58 -10.19
CA PRO A 21 0.54 -6.29 -11.30
C PRO A 21 1.43 -5.40 -12.17
N ILE A 22 1.17 -4.10 -12.26
CA ILE A 22 1.93 -3.20 -13.13
C ILE A 22 3.27 -2.88 -12.48
N CYS A 23 3.28 -2.58 -11.18
CA CYS A 23 4.51 -2.42 -10.41
C CYS A 23 5.39 -3.68 -10.51
N VAL A 24 4.81 -4.85 -10.31
CA VAL A 24 5.54 -6.12 -10.41
C VAL A 24 6.10 -6.34 -11.82
N ALA A 25 5.34 -6.01 -12.87
CA ALA A 25 5.84 -6.09 -14.24
C ALA A 25 7.02 -5.15 -14.49
N LEU A 26 6.93 -3.88 -14.05
CA LEU A 26 8.02 -2.91 -14.16
C LEU A 26 9.28 -3.36 -13.38
N GLY A 27 9.11 -3.88 -12.17
CA GLY A 27 10.22 -4.42 -11.39
C GLY A 27 10.92 -5.58 -12.08
N ARG A 28 10.16 -6.50 -12.68
CA ARG A 28 10.71 -7.60 -13.49
C ARG A 28 11.48 -7.11 -14.71
N LEU A 29 10.96 -6.10 -15.41
CA LEU A 29 11.63 -5.47 -16.55
C LEU A 29 12.96 -4.81 -16.13
N ALA A 30 12.96 -4.12 -14.99
CA ALA A 30 14.16 -3.52 -14.40
C ALA A 30 15.06 -4.53 -13.66
N ARG A 31 14.68 -5.82 -13.66
CA ARG A 31 15.36 -6.93 -12.96
C ARG A 31 15.60 -6.67 -11.47
N GLY A 32 14.80 -5.81 -10.85
CA GLY A 32 14.98 -5.39 -9.45
C GLY A 32 16.35 -4.76 -9.15
N GLN A 33 17.04 -4.19 -10.15
CA GLN A 33 18.40 -3.64 -10.00
C GLN A 33 18.40 -2.20 -9.44
N LEU A 34 17.24 -1.53 -9.41
CA LEU A 34 17.15 -0.16 -8.97
C LEU A 34 16.90 -0.07 -7.45
N PRO A 35 17.67 0.76 -6.72
CA PRO A 35 17.44 0.95 -5.30
C PRO A 35 16.07 1.62 -5.08
N PRO A 36 15.28 1.17 -4.09
CA PRO A 36 13.89 1.60 -3.95
C PRO A 36 13.73 3.00 -3.34
N LEU A 37 14.69 3.46 -2.56
CA LEU A 37 14.59 4.70 -1.79
C LEU A 37 14.63 5.99 -2.63
N PRO A 38 15.61 6.18 -3.55
CA PRO A 38 15.63 7.39 -4.35
C PRO A 38 14.33 7.59 -5.14
N GLY A 39 13.81 6.51 -5.74
CA GLY A 39 12.56 6.53 -6.50
C GLY A 39 11.36 6.98 -5.67
N VAL A 40 11.19 6.40 -4.46
CA VAL A 40 10.04 6.76 -3.60
C VAL A 40 10.13 8.17 -3.03
N LEU A 41 11.33 8.67 -2.73
CA LEU A 41 11.52 10.03 -2.24
C LEU A 41 11.20 11.06 -3.32
N VAL A 42 11.71 10.85 -4.54
CA VAL A 42 11.38 11.71 -5.68
C VAL A 42 9.87 11.65 -5.96
N ALA A 43 9.28 10.46 -5.93
CA ALA A 43 7.83 10.30 -6.12
C ALA A 43 7.02 11.07 -5.07
N ALA A 44 7.40 11.00 -3.78
CA ALA A 44 6.71 11.70 -2.72
C ALA A 44 6.74 13.23 -2.91
N VAL A 45 7.91 13.78 -3.26
CA VAL A 45 8.06 15.21 -3.55
C VAL A 45 7.24 15.60 -4.78
N THR A 46 7.39 14.88 -5.89
CA THR A 46 6.69 15.21 -7.15
C THR A 46 5.17 15.12 -6.99
N VAL A 47 4.65 14.08 -6.33
CA VAL A 47 3.22 13.97 -6.05
C VAL A 47 2.74 15.11 -5.18
N THR A 48 3.47 15.46 -4.12
CA THR A 48 3.08 16.57 -3.25
C THR A 48 2.96 17.86 -4.06
N VAL A 49 3.91 18.14 -4.96
CA VAL A 49 3.84 19.29 -5.86
C VAL A 49 2.62 19.21 -6.80
N LEU A 50 2.35 18.06 -7.42
CA LEU A 50 1.20 17.87 -8.31
C LEU A 50 -0.14 18.03 -7.58
N LEU A 51 -0.23 17.57 -6.33
CA LEU A 51 -1.43 17.70 -5.51
C LEU A 51 -1.67 19.15 -5.11
N MET A 52 -0.61 19.89 -4.77
CA MET A 52 -0.70 21.30 -4.38
C MET A 52 -0.97 22.24 -5.55
N SER A 53 -0.51 21.91 -6.77
CA SER A 53 -0.71 22.75 -7.96
C SER A 53 -2.10 22.63 -8.57
N GLY A 54 -2.85 21.58 -8.23
CA GLY A 54 -4.10 21.22 -8.91
C GLY A 54 -5.38 21.38 -8.09
N VAL A 55 -5.34 22.10 -6.95
CA VAL A 55 -6.52 22.30 -6.11
C VAL A 55 -7.47 23.30 -6.77
N GLY A 56 -8.63 22.84 -7.24
CA GLY A 56 -9.72 23.69 -7.75
C GLY A 56 -9.90 23.76 -9.27
N GLU A 57 -9.07 23.05 -10.05
CA GLU A 57 -9.17 23.02 -11.52
C GLU A 57 -9.64 21.67 -12.06
N GLN A 58 -10.48 21.70 -13.09
CA GLN A 58 -11.03 20.50 -13.76
C GLN A 58 -9.97 19.70 -14.53
N SER A 59 -8.85 20.32 -14.89
CA SER A 59 -7.68 19.70 -15.51
C SER A 59 -6.49 19.67 -14.55
N SER A 60 -6.73 19.14 -13.35
CA SER A 60 -5.75 19.09 -12.28
C SER A 60 -4.53 18.22 -12.66
N PRO A 61 -3.29 18.73 -12.57
CA PRO A 61 -2.06 17.92 -12.73
C PRO A 61 -2.02 16.72 -11.79
N ALA A 62 -2.76 16.75 -10.68
CA ALA A 62 -2.94 15.64 -9.75
C ALA A 62 -3.38 14.34 -10.44
N LEU A 63 -4.13 14.40 -11.55
CA LEU A 63 -4.59 13.21 -12.28
C LEU A 63 -3.43 12.34 -12.79
N PHE A 64 -2.24 12.91 -13.00
CA PHE A 64 -1.04 12.19 -13.43
C PHE A 64 -0.20 11.63 -12.28
N ALA A 65 -0.50 11.98 -11.03
CA ALA A 65 0.22 11.49 -9.84
C ALA A 65 0.41 9.96 -9.82
N PRO A 66 -0.62 9.11 -10.06
CA PRO A 66 -0.41 7.66 -10.07
C PRO A 66 0.62 7.19 -11.09
N VAL A 67 0.62 7.77 -12.30
CA VAL A 67 1.57 7.41 -13.35
C VAL A 67 2.99 7.79 -12.93
N VAL A 68 3.17 8.98 -12.35
CA VAL A 68 4.48 9.44 -11.87
C VAL A 68 5.02 8.53 -10.78
N VAL A 69 4.22 8.18 -9.77
CA VAL A 69 4.65 7.28 -8.68
C VAL A 69 4.95 5.90 -9.24
N LEU A 70 4.12 5.39 -10.15
CA LEU A 70 4.29 4.08 -10.76
C LEU A 70 5.62 3.99 -11.52
N LEU A 71 5.97 5.01 -12.30
CA LEU A 71 7.21 5.05 -13.05
C LEU A 71 8.44 5.20 -12.15
N LEU A 72 8.33 5.98 -11.07
CA LEU A 72 9.46 6.23 -10.17
C LEU A 72 9.70 5.09 -9.16
N THR A 73 8.65 4.35 -8.78
CA THR A 73 8.72 3.35 -7.71
C THR A 73 8.53 1.90 -8.18
N GLY A 74 7.84 1.69 -9.30
CA GLY A 74 7.54 0.38 -9.87
C GLY A 74 8.77 -0.41 -10.30
N PRO A 75 9.76 0.19 -10.99
CA PRO A 75 11.01 -0.49 -11.33
C PRO A 75 11.79 -1.09 -10.15
N ALA A 76 11.57 -0.60 -8.93
CA ALA A 76 12.19 -1.13 -7.72
C ALA A 76 11.30 -2.14 -6.95
N ALA A 77 10.10 -2.48 -7.46
CA ALA A 77 9.14 -3.33 -6.76
C ALA A 77 9.66 -4.74 -6.45
N THR A 78 10.52 -5.28 -7.32
CA THR A 78 11.12 -6.62 -7.13
C THR A 78 12.53 -6.56 -6.51
N HIS A 79 12.96 -5.41 -6.00
CA HIS A 79 14.23 -5.29 -5.30
C HIS A 79 14.24 -6.18 -4.04
N ARG A 80 15.43 -6.59 -3.58
CA ARG A 80 15.59 -7.48 -2.40
C ARG A 80 15.33 -6.77 -1.06
N HIS A 81 15.08 -5.46 -1.07
CA HIS A 81 14.78 -4.62 0.10
C HIS A 81 15.65 -4.92 1.35
N ASP A 82 16.93 -5.15 1.15
CA ASP A 82 17.90 -5.53 2.18
C ASP A 82 18.66 -4.32 2.78
N GLY A 83 18.37 -3.11 2.32
CA GLY A 83 18.95 -1.87 2.85
C GLY A 83 18.43 -1.51 4.24
N ARG A 84 19.30 -0.94 5.10
CA ARG A 84 18.96 -0.54 6.49
C ARG A 84 17.79 0.44 6.60
N ILE A 85 17.53 1.20 5.54
CA ILE A 85 16.47 2.22 5.47
C ILE A 85 15.36 1.86 4.46
N ASP A 86 15.41 0.69 3.82
CA ASP A 86 14.41 0.26 2.84
C ASP A 86 13.03 0.03 3.48
N TRP A 87 12.97 -0.12 4.81
CA TRP A 87 11.73 -0.21 5.58
C TRP A 87 10.88 1.06 5.50
N VAL A 88 11.46 2.20 5.12
CA VAL A 88 10.76 3.49 4.97
C VAL A 88 9.96 3.56 3.66
N VAL A 89 10.23 2.66 2.72
CA VAL A 89 9.60 2.66 1.40
C VAL A 89 8.09 2.40 1.45
N PRO A 90 7.57 1.35 2.14
CA PRO A 90 6.14 1.17 2.26
C PRO A 90 5.40 2.35 2.91
N PRO A 91 5.86 2.95 4.02
CA PRO A 91 5.25 4.15 4.61
C PRO A 91 5.10 5.32 3.63
N PHE A 92 6.10 5.63 2.81
CA PHE A 92 5.97 6.70 1.82
C PHE A 92 4.95 6.38 0.74
N ILE A 93 4.90 5.13 0.24
CA ILE A 93 3.88 4.71 -0.72
C ILE A 93 2.48 4.87 -0.10
N ARG A 94 2.30 4.54 1.18
CA ARG A 94 1.01 4.74 1.88
C ARG A 94 0.65 6.21 2.02
N ALA A 95 1.62 7.05 2.40
CA ALA A 95 1.41 8.50 2.51
C ALA A 95 0.98 9.10 1.17
N ILE A 96 1.63 8.68 0.08
CA ILE A 96 1.26 9.06 -1.29
C ILE A 96 -0.15 8.60 -1.63
N GLU A 97 -0.48 7.32 -1.41
CA GLU A 97 -1.79 6.76 -1.73
C GLU A 97 -2.91 7.48 -0.97
N TYR A 98 -2.79 7.60 0.36
CA TYR A 98 -3.83 8.22 1.19
C TYR A 98 -3.95 9.72 0.92
N GLY A 99 -2.81 10.41 0.77
CA GLY A 99 -2.78 11.82 0.42
C GLY A 99 -3.47 12.08 -0.91
N TYR A 100 -3.18 11.25 -1.92
CA TYR A 100 -3.81 11.33 -3.22
C TYR A 100 -5.32 11.11 -3.15
N LEU A 101 -5.78 10.02 -2.51
CA LEU A 101 -7.20 9.72 -2.37
C LEU A 101 -7.95 10.79 -1.56
N ALA A 102 -7.32 11.37 -0.54
CA ALA A 102 -7.92 12.47 0.21
C ALA A 102 -8.05 13.73 -0.63
N VAL A 103 -6.94 14.20 -1.22
CA VAL A 103 -6.90 15.45 -1.98
C VAL A 103 -7.84 15.38 -3.18
N LEU A 104 -7.78 14.31 -3.97
CA LEU A 104 -8.62 14.18 -5.16
C LEU A 104 -10.09 14.02 -4.79
N GLY A 105 -10.40 13.24 -3.75
CA GLY A 105 -11.76 13.06 -3.26
C GLY A 105 -12.40 14.38 -2.82
N PHE A 106 -11.71 15.16 -2.00
CA PHE A 106 -12.21 16.46 -1.54
C PHE A 106 -12.27 17.49 -2.67
N ALA A 107 -11.29 17.52 -3.58
CA ALA A 107 -11.28 18.44 -4.71
C ALA A 107 -12.47 18.24 -5.67
N HIS A 108 -12.98 17.02 -5.78
CA HIS A 108 -14.15 16.67 -6.61
C HIS A 108 -15.44 16.51 -5.80
N GLY A 109 -15.49 16.98 -4.56
CA GLY A 109 -16.72 17.01 -3.76
C GLY A 109 -17.22 15.64 -3.28
N VAL A 110 -16.36 14.63 -3.20
CA VAL A 110 -16.69 13.35 -2.56
C VAL A 110 -16.94 13.61 -1.07
N SER A 111 -18.01 13.03 -0.52
CA SER A 111 -18.37 13.26 0.89
C SER A 111 -17.27 12.76 1.82
N ALA A 112 -17.00 13.51 2.90
CA ALA A 112 -15.96 13.17 3.86
C ALA A 112 -16.10 11.75 4.45
N PRO A 113 -17.30 11.27 4.86
CA PRO A 113 -17.45 9.91 5.36
C PRO A 113 -17.01 8.85 4.36
N LEU A 114 -17.21 9.09 3.06
CA LEU A 114 -16.84 8.15 2.02
C LEU A 114 -15.32 8.14 1.77
N VAL A 115 -14.68 9.31 1.73
CA VAL A 115 -13.22 9.44 1.64
C VAL A 115 -12.55 8.75 2.84
N TYR A 116 -12.98 9.08 4.06
CA TYR A 116 -12.46 8.45 5.28
C TYR A 116 -12.76 6.96 5.33
N GLY A 117 -13.94 6.53 4.89
CA GLY A 117 -14.31 5.11 4.84
C GLY A 117 -13.39 4.30 3.94
N LEU A 118 -13.11 4.79 2.73
CA LEU A 118 -12.16 4.14 1.82
C LEU A 118 -10.75 4.09 2.44
N ILE A 119 -10.25 5.21 2.98
CA ILE A 119 -8.93 5.25 3.62
C ILE A 119 -8.88 4.30 4.83
N ALA A 120 -9.95 4.21 5.62
CA ALA A 120 -10.03 3.30 6.76
C ALA A 120 -9.98 1.83 6.33
N VAL A 121 -10.66 1.46 5.24
CA VAL A 121 -10.58 0.10 4.66
C VAL A 121 -9.14 -0.23 4.25
N LEU A 122 -8.45 0.70 3.58
CA LEU A 122 -7.06 0.52 3.19
C LEU A 122 -6.13 0.45 4.41
N ALA A 123 -6.30 1.35 5.37
CA ALA A 123 -5.53 1.34 6.62
C ALA A 123 -5.70 0.04 7.40
N TYR A 124 -6.93 -0.47 7.47
CA TYR A 124 -7.21 -1.77 8.07
C TYR A 124 -6.48 -2.90 7.32
N HIS A 125 -6.54 -2.94 5.99
CA HIS A 125 -5.85 -3.95 5.19
C HIS A 125 -4.33 -3.95 5.43
N HIS A 126 -3.70 -2.77 5.43
CA HIS A 126 -2.26 -2.65 5.67
C HIS A 126 -1.91 -3.04 7.11
N TYR A 127 -2.73 -2.66 8.07
CA TYR A 127 -2.56 -3.05 9.47
C TYR A 127 -2.68 -4.57 9.66
N ASP A 128 -3.72 -5.19 9.11
CA ASP A 128 -3.94 -6.64 9.17
C ASP A 128 -2.79 -7.40 8.49
N THR A 129 -2.27 -6.90 7.37
CA THR A 129 -1.07 -7.46 6.71
C THR A 129 0.17 -7.40 7.61
N VAL A 130 0.41 -6.27 8.29
CA VAL A 130 1.51 -6.14 9.25
C VAL A 130 1.35 -7.13 10.41
N TYR A 131 0.15 -7.23 10.98
CA TYR A 131 -0.10 -8.06 12.13
C TYR A 131 -0.03 -9.55 11.81
N ARG A 132 -0.63 -9.99 10.70
CA ARG A 132 -0.55 -11.37 10.21
C ARG A 132 0.87 -11.80 9.91
N THR A 133 1.62 -10.97 9.19
CA THR A 133 3.02 -11.30 8.85
C THR A 133 3.89 -11.44 10.09
N ARG A 134 3.66 -10.66 11.17
CA ARG A 134 4.35 -10.85 12.46
C ARG A 134 4.07 -12.22 13.09
N GLN A 135 2.87 -12.76 12.88
CA GLN A 135 2.50 -14.12 13.29
C GLN A 135 2.86 -15.20 12.25
N ARG A 136 3.65 -14.86 11.23
CA ARG A 136 4.01 -15.74 10.09
C ARG A 136 2.80 -16.24 9.30
N LEU A 137 1.66 -15.56 9.41
CA LEU A 137 0.48 -15.77 8.58
C LEU A 137 0.60 -14.87 7.36
N TRP A 138 0.64 -15.46 6.17
CA TRP A 138 0.77 -14.72 4.93
C TRP A 138 -0.59 -14.63 4.25
N PRO A 139 -1.07 -13.43 3.88
CA PRO A 139 -2.26 -13.31 3.06
C PRO A 139 -2.09 -14.07 1.75
N ARG A 140 -3.16 -14.70 1.28
CA ARG A 140 -3.13 -15.51 0.06
C ARG A 140 -2.87 -14.59 -1.13
N GLU A 141 -2.02 -15.01 -2.07
CA GLU A 141 -1.56 -14.16 -3.18
C GLU A 141 -2.70 -13.59 -4.04
N TRP A 142 -3.81 -14.32 -4.19
CA TRP A 142 -4.98 -13.85 -4.93
C TRP A 142 -5.61 -12.60 -4.31
N VAL A 143 -5.48 -12.39 -2.99
CA VAL A 143 -6.04 -11.23 -2.28
C VAL A 143 -5.28 -9.97 -2.66
N PHE A 144 -3.95 -10.02 -2.78
CA PHE A 144 -3.15 -8.90 -3.27
C PHE A 144 -3.50 -8.54 -4.72
N ARG A 145 -3.71 -9.55 -5.57
CA ARG A 145 -4.15 -9.33 -6.96
C ARG A 145 -5.55 -8.72 -7.03
N ALA A 146 -6.49 -9.25 -6.25
CA ALA A 146 -7.87 -8.74 -6.18
C ALA A 146 -7.95 -7.35 -5.52
N GLY A 147 -7.01 -7.04 -4.62
CA GLY A 147 -6.87 -5.73 -3.97
C GLY A 147 -6.39 -4.61 -4.90
N LEU A 148 -6.06 -4.94 -6.16
CA LEU A 148 -5.61 -4.04 -7.24
C LEU A 148 -4.22 -3.40 -7.04
N GLY A 149 -3.61 -3.59 -5.86
CA GLY A 149 -2.43 -2.83 -5.44
C GLY A 149 -2.70 -1.33 -5.31
N TRP A 150 -1.71 -0.60 -4.82
CA TRP A 150 -1.83 0.85 -4.67
C TRP A 150 -1.96 1.55 -6.03
N GLU A 151 -1.27 1.08 -7.07
CA GLU A 151 -1.29 1.73 -8.38
C GLU A 151 -2.62 1.54 -9.11
N GLY A 152 -3.22 0.35 -9.01
CA GLY A 152 -4.51 0.08 -9.64
C GLY A 152 -5.63 0.90 -9.04
N ARG A 153 -5.62 1.06 -7.71
CA ARG A 153 -6.59 1.90 -6.99
C ARG A 153 -6.45 3.37 -7.37
N MET A 154 -5.23 3.91 -7.37
CA MET A 154 -5.01 5.30 -7.74
C MET A 154 -5.32 5.57 -9.21
N LEU A 155 -4.95 4.67 -10.14
CA LEU A 155 -5.27 4.80 -11.57
C LEU A 155 -6.78 4.73 -11.84
N LEU A 156 -7.50 3.82 -11.18
CA LEU A 156 -8.95 3.71 -11.28
C LEU A 156 -9.63 5.01 -10.83
N VAL A 157 -9.17 5.55 -9.71
CA VAL A 157 -9.70 6.80 -9.16
C VAL A 157 -9.36 7.99 -10.07
N ALA A 158 -8.14 8.08 -10.61
CA ALA A 158 -7.77 9.09 -11.60
C ALA A 158 -8.69 9.04 -12.84
N PHE A 159 -8.92 7.84 -13.36
CA PHE A 159 -9.81 7.63 -14.50
C PHE A 159 -11.27 8.01 -14.17
N ALA A 160 -11.76 7.63 -12.99
CA ALA A 160 -13.09 8.01 -12.55
C ALA A 160 -13.27 9.53 -12.42
N ALA A 161 -12.21 10.25 -12.01
CA ALA A 161 -12.23 11.71 -11.94
C ALA A 161 -12.31 12.32 -13.35
N LEU A 162 -11.57 11.78 -14.32
CA LEU A 162 -11.62 12.22 -15.73
C LEU A 162 -13.02 12.09 -16.34
N VAL A 163 -13.75 11.01 -16.01
CA VAL A 163 -15.12 10.78 -16.54
C VAL A 163 -16.23 11.34 -15.64
N GLY A 164 -15.89 12.05 -14.55
CA GLY A 164 -16.86 12.67 -13.64
C GLY A 164 -17.63 11.69 -12.74
N ALA A 165 -17.14 10.47 -12.55
CA ALA A 165 -17.79 9.42 -11.76
C ALA A 165 -17.12 9.18 -10.39
N LEU A 166 -16.35 10.15 -9.90
CA LEU A 166 -15.48 9.96 -8.73
C LEU A 166 -16.21 9.50 -7.45
N PRO A 167 -17.32 10.12 -7.01
CA PRO A 167 -18.02 9.66 -5.81
C PRO A 167 -18.51 8.22 -5.93
N PHE A 168 -18.99 7.83 -7.11
CA PHE A 168 -19.42 6.46 -7.38
C PHE A 168 -18.24 5.48 -7.31
N ALA A 169 -17.10 5.83 -7.92
CA ALA A 169 -15.90 5.00 -7.86
C ALA A 169 -15.40 4.80 -6.42
N TYR A 170 -15.41 5.84 -5.57
CA TYR A 170 -15.05 5.70 -4.16
C TYR A 170 -16.00 4.76 -3.41
N ALA A 171 -17.32 4.87 -3.65
CA ALA A 171 -18.32 4.01 -3.02
C ALA A 171 -18.12 2.55 -3.42
N VAL A 172 -17.99 2.27 -4.72
CA VAL A 172 -17.74 0.92 -5.23
C VAL A 172 -16.42 0.37 -4.68
N LEU A 173 -15.35 1.16 -4.70
CA LEU A 173 -14.03 0.72 -4.25
C LEU A 173 -14.03 0.44 -2.74
N ALA A 174 -14.66 1.30 -1.93
CA ALA A 174 -14.77 1.11 -0.48
C ALA A 174 -15.55 -0.16 -0.14
N VAL A 175 -16.68 -0.41 -0.80
CA VAL A 175 -17.48 -1.62 -0.58
C VAL A 175 -16.74 -2.86 -1.07
N TYR A 176 -16.20 -2.84 -2.29
CA TYR A 176 -15.48 -3.96 -2.88
C TYR A 176 -14.28 -4.37 -2.03
N LEU A 177 -13.41 -3.41 -1.69
CA LEU A 177 -12.23 -3.69 -0.88
C LEU A 177 -12.59 -4.01 0.57
N GLY A 178 -13.60 -3.35 1.13
CA GLY A 178 -14.09 -3.62 2.48
C GLY A 178 -14.60 -5.05 2.62
N VAL A 179 -15.37 -5.54 1.65
CA VAL A 179 -15.83 -6.93 1.61
C VAL A 179 -14.65 -7.87 1.36
N LEU A 180 -13.79 -7.59 0.38
CA LEU A 180 -12.64 -8.43 0.05
C LEU A 180 -11.72 -8.65 1.25
N PHE A 181 -11.28 -7.55 1.86
CA PHE A 181 -10.37 -7.58 2.99
C PHE A 181 -11.07 -8.03 4.26
N GLY A 182 -12.31 -7.62 4.51
CA GLY A 182 -13.07 -8.06 5.68
C GLY A 182 -13.38 -9.56 5.68
N VAL A 183 -13.72 -10.13 4.53
CA VAL A 183 -13.96 -11.57 4.40
C VAL A 183 -12.65 -12.34 4.64
N GLU A 184 -11.54 -11.94 3.99
CA GLU A 184 -10.27 -12.64 4.22
C GLU A 184 -9.75 -12.44 5.66
N SER A 185 -9.84 -11.22 6.17
CA SER A 185 -10.11 -10.84 7.56
C SER A 185 -10.55 -12.00 8.45
N VAL A 186 -11.86 -12.20 8.42
CA VAL A 186 -12.59 -13.15 9.24
C VAL A 186 -12.21 -14.59 8.93
N THR A 187 -12.05 -14.98 7.67
CA THR A 187 -11.75 -16.37 7.32
C THR A 187 -10.40 -16.83 7.82
N THR A 188 -9.38 -15.99 7.76
CA THR A 188 -8.06 -16.33 8.30
C THR A 188 -8.13 -16.44 9.83
N TRP A 189 -8.70 -15.44 10.52
CA TRP A 189 -8.71 -15.43 11.99
C TRP A 189 -9.58 -16.52 12.60
N THR A 190 -10.70 -16.86 11.98
CA THR A 190 -11.56 -17.96 12.44
C THR A 190 -10.93 -19.34 12.25
N ARG A 191 -10.18 -19.54 11.16
CA ARG A 191 -9.47 -20.80 10.88
C ARG A 191 -8.21 -21.00 11.69
N THR A 192 -7.60 -19.90 12.17
CA THR A 192 -6.35 -19.93 12.93
C THR A 192 -6.57 -20.26 14.42
N GLY A 193 -7.83 -20.38 14.88
CA GLY A 193 -8.27 -20.97 16.15
C GLY A 193 -7.34 -20.83 17.35
N ARG A 194 -7.60 -19.86 18.25
CA ARG A 194 -6.98 -19.64 19.59
C ARG A 194 -5.75 -20.52 19.89
N GLY A 195 -4.65 -20.28 19.19
CA GLY A 195 -3.36 -20.86 19.58
C GLY A 195 -3.05 -20.39 21.00
N SER A 196 -2.67 -21.32 21.88
CA SER A 196 -2.28 -21.03 23.27
C SER A 196 -1.41 -19.78 23.27
N GLY A 197 -1.88 -18.71 23.92
CA GLY A 197 -1.19 -17.45 23.98
C GLY A 197 0.17 -17.62 24.65
N VAL A 198 1.17 -18.00 23.87
CA VAL A 198 2.56 -17.75 24.22
C VAL A 198 2.74 -16.28 23.93
N MET A 199 2.45 -15.48 24.95
CA MET A 199 2.91 -14.11 25.05
C MET A 199 4.43 -14.20 24.95
N VAL A 200 5.00 -13.84 23.80
CA VAL A 200 6.43 -13.58 23.72
C VAL A 200 6.64 -12.33 24.55
N ASP A 201 7.16 -12.54 25.75
CA ASP A 201 7.54 -11.48 26.66
C ASP A 201 8.71 -10.72 26.03
N LEU A 202 8.43 -9.51 25.55
CA LEU A 202 9.41 -8.65 24.91
C LEU A 202 10.36 -8.01 25.93
N GLU A 203 10.10 -8.15 27.23
CA GLU A 203 10.98 -7.65 28.30
C GLU A 203 12.17 -8.58 28.57
N ALA A 204 12.07 -9.88 28.22
CA ALA A 204 13.13 -10.85 28.48
C ALA A 204 14.35 -10.75 27.53
N GLU A 205 14.21 -10.09 26.37
CA GLU A 205 15.34 -9.87 25.44
C GLU A 205 16.22 -8.66 25.83
N GLU A 206 15.73 -7.75 26.68
CA GLU A 206 16.51 -6.58 27.13
C GLU A 206 17.43 -6.90 28.32
N GLU A 207 17.02 -7.80 29.23
CA GLU A 207 17.84 -8.16 30.40
C GLU A 207 18.93 -9.20 30.12
N ALA A 208 18.76 -10.04 29.09
CA ALA A 208 19.76 -11.05 28.71
C ALA A 208 20.94 -10.47 27.89
N GLY A 209 20.87 -9.19 27.54
CA GLY A 209 21.90 -8.45 26.79
C GLY A 209 22.72 -7.45 27.60
N SER A 210 22.55 -7.40 28.92
CA SER A 210 23.42 -6.63 29.85
C SER A 210 24.45 -7.53 30.53
#